data_AF-A0AAW0VSW9-F1
#
_entry.id   AF-A0AAW0VSW9-F1
#
_cell.length_a   1.000
_cell.length_b   1.000
_cell.length_c   1.000
_cell.angle_alpha   90.00
_cell.angle_beta   90.00
_cell.angle_gamma   90.00
#
_symmetry.space_group_name_H-M   'P 1'
#
loop_
_entity.id
_entity.type
_entity.pdbx_description
1 polymer ?
#
loop_
_entity_poly.entity_id
_entity_poly.type
_entity_poly.pdbx_seq_one_letter_code
_entity_poly.pdbx_strand_id
1 'polypeptide(L)'
;QNAEDAGATLVEVLHDTRKVQCPRAHNAVQKFLKGPALCLYNNATFTTDDWEGIRKLSDSIKKDDPLKVGQFGLGFKSVFHITDAVTIISGDKVLFMDPSEPENKMCRIVSLKKLTNICPLEDCLLFWSNYMSTQNINDGHFAATLFWFPLRESPSKISDTVYSHSHVTRLFQSFGVEAPVCLTFLNSLEKICLKRINENHNNIEIIHEVELISPCMTEVQQKRRDFKQKLLKCNGIPSQTTTCYYEATIQSVKGNSTEEQIMHI
;
A
#
# COMPACT_ATOMS: atom_id res chain seq x y z
N GLN A 1 0.82 -8.31 -1.21
CA GLN A 1 0.91 -8.82 -2.58
C GLN A 1 1.20 -7.75 -3.62
N ASN A 2 0.34 -6.74 -3.86
CA ASN A 2 0.62 -5.73 -4.91
C ASN A 2 2.01 -5.07 -4.82
N ALA A 3 2.47 -4.75 -3.60
CA ALA A 3 3.82 -4.23 -3.38
C ALA A 3 4.92 -5.25 -3.70
N GLU A 4 4.70 -6.53 -3.38
CA GLU A 4 5.61 -7.64 -3.74
C GLU A 4 5.72 -7.80 -5.25
N ASP A 5 4.59 -7.76 -5.96
CA ASP A 5 4.55 -7.90 -7.42
C ASP A 5 5.23 -6.72 -8.12
N ALA A 6 5.16 -5.52 -7.51
CA ALA A 6 5.89 -4.34 -7.94
C ALA A 6 7.39 -4.38 -7.58
N GLY A 7 7.84 -5.40 -6.85
CA GLY A 7 9.24 -5.57 -6.43
C GLY A 7 9.66 -4.68 -5.25
N ALA A 8 8.72 -4.20 -4.44
CA ALA A 8 9.03 -3.45 -3.23
C ALA A 8 9.74 -4.33 -2.20
N THR A 9 10.66 -3.74 -1.44
CA THR A 9 11.31 -4.38 -0.28
C THR A 9 10.70 -3.94 1.04
N LEU A 10 9.99 -2.82 1.06
CA LEU A 10 9.36 -2.23 2.25
C LEU A 10 7.89 -1.94 1.99
N VAL A 11 7.04 -2.32 2.96
CA VAL A 11 5.66 -1.84 3.07
C VAL A 11 5.45 -1.21 4.44
N GLU A 12 4.81 -0.04 4.45
CA GLU A 12 4.39 0.63 5.67
C GLU A 12 2.90 0.91 5.63
N VAL A 13 2.20 0.54 6.69
CA VAL A 13 0.77 0.79 6.85
C VAL A 13 0.59 1.75 8.01
N LEU A 14 0.18 2.98 7.71
CA LEU A 14 -0.09 4.01 8.71
C LEU A 14 -1.59 4.19 8.88
N HIS A 15 -2.06 4.04 10.11
CA HIS A 15 -3.35 4.56 10.53
C HIS A 15 -3.21 6.05 10.87
N ASP A 16 -3.62 6.91 9.94
CA ASP A 16 -3.73 8.35 10.18
C ASP A 16 -5.05 8.63 10.91
N THR A 17 -4.96 8.88 12.21
CA THR A 17 -6.10 9.13 13.09
C THR A 17 -6.60 10.58 13.01
N ARG A 18 -5.89 11.45 12.31
CA ARG A 18 -6.21 12.88 12.25
C ARG A 18 -7.45 13.09 11.39
N LYS A 19 -8.25 14.08 11.79
CA LYS A 19 -9.25 14.68 10.89
C LYS A 19 -8.55 15.61 9.91
N VAL A 20 -7.82 15.03 8.97
CA VAL A 20 -7.14 15.80 7.92
C VAL A 20 -8.21 16.50 7.10
N GLN A 21 -8.15 17.83 7.09
CA GLN A 21 -8.86 18.68 6.16
C GLN A 21 -7.81 19.39 5.32
N CYS A 22 -8.03 19.42 4.02
CA CYS A 22 -7.18 20.14 3.09
C CYS A 22 -7.97 21.37 2.61
N PRO A 23 -8.17 22.41 3.44
CA PRO A 23 -9.03 23.55 3.11
C PRO A 23 -8.49 24.34 1.90
N ARG A 24 -7.18 24.29 1.68
CA ARG A 24 -6.51 24.89 0.52
C ARG A 24 -6.63 24.04 -0.75
N ALA A 25 -7.05 22.79 -0.64
CA ALA A 25 -7.24 21.92 -1.79
C ALA A 25 -8.54 22.28 -2.51
N HIS A 26 -8.52 22.20 -3.84
CA HIS A 26 -9.72 22.37 -4.63
C HIS A 26 -10.84 21.40 -4.18
N ASN A 27 -12.10 21.88 -4.08
CA ASN A 27 -13.23 21.08 -3.56
C ASN A 27 -13.37 19.69 -4.20
N ALA A 28 -13.03 19.58 -5.49
CA ALA A 28 -13.07 18.33 -6.24
C ALA A 28 -12.10 17.24 -5.73
N VAL A 29 -11.01 17.61 -5.04
CA VAL A 29 -10.00 16.67 -4.52
C VAL A 29 -10.08 16.46 -3.00
N GLN A 30 -10.74 17.37 -2.26
CA GLN A 30 -10.81 17.32 -0.80
C GLN A 30 -11.35 15.98 -0.27
N LYS A 31 -12.39 15.41 -0.91
CA LYS A 31 -12.97 14.12 -0.49
C LYS A 31 -11.99 12.95 -0.53
N PHE A 32 -10.97 13.03 -1.39
CA PHE A 32 -9.99 11.96 -1.60
C PHE A 32 -8.80 12.02 -0.65
N LEU A 33 -8.57 13.16 -0.01
CA LEU A 33 -7.43 13.43 0.87
C LEU A 33 -7.86 13.72 2.32
N LYS A 34 -9.13 13.48 2.65
CA LYS A 34 -9.63 13.63 4.03
C LYS A 34 -9.13 12.50 4.93
N GLY A 35 -9.05 12.78 6.22
CA GLY A 35 -8.80 11.81 7.28
C GLY A 35 -9.97 11.72 8.27
N PRO A 36 -10.05 10.67 9.12
CA PRO A 36 -9.06 9.61 9.31
C PRO A 36 -8.86 8.72 8.08
N ALA A 37 -7.67 8.17 7.91
CA ALA A 37 -7.32 7.38 6.73
C ALA A 37 -6.41 6.20 7.06
N LEU A 38 -6.52 5.14 6.25
CA LEU A 38 -5.52 4.10 6.18
C LEU A 38 -4.60 4.41 5.00
N CYS A 39 -3.31 4.58 5.29
CA CYS A 39 -2.32 4.99 4.32
C CYS A 39 -1.31 3.87 4.14
N LEU A 40 -1.04 3.46 2.90
CA LEU A 40 -0.09 2.39 2.61
C LEU A 40 1.03 2.93 1.74
N TYR A 41 2.25 2.81 2.19
CA TYR A 41 3.44 3.14 1.44
C TYR A 41 4.20 1.87 1.05
N ASN A 42 4.79 1.89 -0.14
CA ASN A 42 5.85 0.96 -0.49
C ASN A 42 6.88 1.65 -1.38
N ASN A 43 8.12 1.16 -1.33
CA ASN A 43 9.25 1.76 -2.04
C ASN A 43 9.36 1.36 -3.53
N ALA A 44 8.35 0.72 -4.11
CA ALA A 44 8.26 0.51 -5.56
C ALA A 44 7.44 1.63 -6.22
N THR A 45 7.77 1.95 -7.48
CA THR A 45 7.07 2.95 -8.29
C THR A 45 6.22 2.25 -9.35
N PHE A 46 4.99 2.72 -9.56
CA PHE A 46 4.10 2.21 -10.60
C PHE A 46 4.73 2.38 -12.00
N THR A 47 4.76 1.27 -12.74
CA THR A 47 5.08 1.22 -14.16
C THR A 47 3.91 1.69 -15.02
N THR A 48 4.13 1.81 -16.33
CA THR A 48 3.04 2.13 -17.27
C THR A 48 1.97 1.04 -17.26
N ASP A 49 2.36 -0.23 -17.16
CA ASP A 49 1.45 -1.37 -17.09
C ASP A 49 0.63 -1.35 -15.80
N ASP A 50 1.22 -0.91 -14.68
CA ASP A 50 0.51 -0.74 -13.41
C ASP A 50 -0.61 0.30 -13.53
N TRP A 51 -0.31 1.44 -14.16
CA TRP A 51 -1.29 2.50 -14.41
C TRP A 51 -2.42 2.05 -15.34
N GLU A 52 -2.10 1.27 -16.37
CA GLU A 52 -3.12 0.67 -17.23
C GLU A 52 -3.98 -0.34 -16.49
N GLY A 53 -3.34 -1.19 -15.67
CA GLY A 53 -3.99 -2.25 -14.91
C GLY A 53 -5.00 -1.69 -13.91
N ILE A 54 -4.61 -0.69 -13.11
CA ILE A 54 -5.52 -0.07 -12.14
C ILE A 54 -6.66 0.71 -12.82
N ARG A 55 -6.41 1.28 -14.00
CA ARG A 55 -7.46 1.93 -14.80
C ARG A 55 -8.47 0.91 -15.34
N LYS A 56 -7.99 -0.19 -15.92
CA LYS A 56 -8.85 -1.30 -16.40
C LYS A 56 -9.65 -1.92 -15.26
N LEU A 57 -9.06 -2.03 -14.06
CA LEU A 57 -9.78 -2.44 -12.87
C LEU A 57 -10.97 -1.53 -12.60
N SER A 58 -10.77 -0.21 -12.67
CA SER A 58 -11.85 0.74 -12.43
C SER A 58 -13.05 0.49 -13.36
N ASP A 59 -12.80 0.27 -14.66
CA ASP A 59 -13.86 -0.04 -15.64
C ASP A 59 -14.59 -1.36 -15.32
N SER A 60 -13.90 -2.31 -14.67
CA SER A 60 -14.46 -3.59 -14.21
C SER A 60 -15.16 -3.53 -12.85
N ILE A 61 -15.14 -2.40 -12.13
CA ILE A 61 -15.89 -2.26 -10.88
C ILE A 61 -17.40 -2.22 -11.16
N LYS A 62 -17.81 -1.67 -12.32
CA LYS A 62 -19.23 -1.57 -12.72
C LYS A 62 -19.72 -2.72 -13.60
N LYS A 63 -18.79 -3.48 -14.17
CA LYS A 63 -19.09 -4.64 -14.99
C LYS A 63 -18.94 -5.84 -14.08
N ASP A 64 -20.06 -6.45 -13.72
CA ASP A 64 -20.13 -7.64 -12.88
C ASP A 64 -19.61 -8.85 -13.68
N ASP A 65 -18.33 -8.80 -14.05
CA ASP A 65 -17.64 -9.81 -14.84
C ASP A 65 -16.73 -10.63 -13.90
N PRO A 66 -17.23 -11.75 -13.36
CA PRO A 66 -16.49 -12.59 -12.43
C PRO A 66 -15.25 -13.26 -13.06
N LEU A 67 -15.06 -13.15 -14.38
CA LEU A 67 -13.98 -13.81 -15.12
C LEU A 67 -12.78 -12.90 -15.43
N LYS A 68 -12.87 -11.58 -15.19
CA LYS A 68 -11.75 -10.64 -15.42
C LYS A 68 -10.85 -10.51 -14.19
N VAL A 69 -9.83 -11.35 -14.14
CA VAL A 69 -8.76 -11.27 -13.14
C VAL A 69 -7.49 -10.73 -13.81
N GLY A 70 -7.09 -9.50 -13.44
CA GLY A 70 -5.78 -8.93 -13.76
C GLY A 70 -4.93 -8.79 -12.50
N GLN A 71 -3.70 -8.27 -12.63
CA GLN A 71 -2.75 -8.03 -11.52
C GLN A 71 -3.35 -7.18 -10.38
N PHE A 72 -4.32 -6.30 -10.70
CA PHE A 72 -5.06 -5.48 -9.74
C PHE A 72 -6.45 -6.05 -9.37
N GLY A 73 -6.75 -7.32 -9.67
CA GLY A 73 -8.07 -7.97 -9.57
C GLY A 73 -8.73 -7.97 -8.18
N LEU A 74 -9.63 -8.94 -7.91
CA LEU A 74 -10.48 -9.04 -6.68
C LEU A 74 -9.82 -8.56 -5.37
N GLY A 75 -8.51 -8.79 -5.19
CA GLY A 75 -7.73 -8.28 -4.07
C GLY A 75 -7.79 -6.76 -3.87
N PHE A 76 -7.72 -5.93 -4.91
CA PHE A 76 -7.86 -4.48 -4.74
C PHE A 76 -9.29 -4.06 -4.41
N LYS A 77 -10.32 -4.76 -4.93
CA LYS A 77 -11.73 -4.46 -4.60
C LYS A 77 -12.00 -4.54 -3.09
N SER A 78 -11.20 -5.31 -2.34
CA SER A 78 -11.30 -5.41 -0.87
C SER A 78 -11.13 -4.07 -0.14
N VAL A 79 -10.42 -3.08 -0.72
CA VAL A 79 -10.25 -1.76 -0.08
C VAL A 79 -11.59 -1.04 0.10
N PHE A 80 -12.58 -1.36 -0.73
CA PHE A 80 -13.92 -0.77 -0.64
C PHE A 80 -14.75 -1.26 0.56
N HIS A 81 -14.29 -2.27 1.30
CA HIS A 81 -14.83 -2.54 2.63
C HIS A 81 -14.53 -1.39 3.62
N ILE A 82 -13.45 -0.64 3.40
CA ILE A 82 -12.92 0.37 4.32
C ILE A 82 -13.21 1.79 3.83
N THR A 83 -13.18 2.02 2.51
CA THR A 83 -13.28 3.36 1.92
C THR A 83 -14.23 3.44 0.72
N ASP A 84 -14.72 4.65 0.44
CA ASP A 84 -15.44 4.99 -0.79
C ASP A 84 -14.57 5.74 -1.82
N ALA A 85 -13.37 6.17 -1.41
CA ALA A 85 -12.48 7.01 -2.20
C ALA A 85 -11.05 6.50 -2.09
N VAL A 86 -10.35 6.42 -3.21
CA VAL A 86 -8.95 6.02 -3.23
C VAL A 86 -8.11 7.10 -3.88
N THR A 87 -7.00 7.46 -3.22
CA THR A 87 -5.91 8.19 -3.88
C THR A 87 -4.68 7.29 -4.00
N ILE A 88 -4.04 7.30 -5.16
CA ILE A 88 -2.73 6.66 -5.38
C ILE A 88 -1.77 7.71 -5.91
N ILE A 89 -0.62 7.88 -5.25
CA ILE A 89 0.46 8.76 -5.68
C ILE A 89 1.67 7.89 -6.01
N SER A 90 2.13 7.92 -7.26
CA SER A 90 3.35 7.21 -7.65
C SER A 90 3.98 7.81 -8.90
N GLY A 91 5.30 7.88 -8.92
CA GLY A 91 6.07 8.55 -9.97
C GLY A 91 5.59 9.99 -10.15
N ASP A 92 5.23 10.33 -11.37
CA ASP A 92 4.76 11.66 -11.77
C ASP A 92 3.21 11.80 -11.79
N LYS A 93 2.48 10.81 -11.28
CA LYS A 93 1.03 10.68 -11.43
C LYS A 93 0.31 10.52 -10.10
N VAL A 94 -0.93 10.99 -10.10
CA VAL A 94 -1.90 10.79 -9.04
C VAL A 94 -3.19 10.26 -9.62
N LEU A 95 -3.72 9.19 -9.03
CA LEU A 95 -5.02 8.64 -9.36
C LEU A 95 -6.01 8.93 -8.24
N PHE A 96 -7.18 9.41 -8.62
CA PHE A 96 -8.35 9.54 -7.76
C PHE A 96 -9.42 8.58 -8.26
N MET A 97 -9.95 7.74 -7.36
CA MET A 97 -11.01 6.78 -7.67
C MET A 97 -12.18 6.86 -6.70
N ASP A 98 -13.39 7.01 -7.22
CA ASP A 98 -14.65 6.97 -6.49
C ASP A 98 -15.66 6.12 -7.26
N PRO A 99 -15.90 4.87 -6.86
CA PRO A 99 -16.84 3.96 -7.53
C PRO A 99 -18.28 4.47 -7.60
N SER A 100 -18.68 5.40 -6.74
CA SER A 100 -20.03 5.96 -6.70
C SER A 100 -20.28 6.99 -7.80
N GLU A 101 -19.22 7.56 -8.39
CA GLU A 101 -19.30 8.49 -9.50
C GLU A 101 -19.63 7.78 -10.83
N PRO A 102 -20.21 8.47 -11.82
CA PRO A 102 -20.38 7.93 -13.18
C PRO A 102 -19.06 7.46 -13.81
N GLU A 103 -19.11 6.51 -14.77
CA GLU A 103 -17.92 5.84 -15.34
C GLU A 103 -16.85 6.83 -15.84
N ASN A 104 -17.26 7.92 -16.49
CA ASN A 104 -16.36 8.96 -16.99
C ASN A 104 -15.68 9.82 -15.90
N LYS A 105 -16.15 9.74 -14.65
CA LYS A 105 -15.68 10.54 -13.50
C LYS A 105 -15.11 9.69 -12.37
N MET A 106 -15.37 8.38 -12.39
CA MET A 106 -15.01 7.39 -11.39
C MET A 106 -13.51 7.29 -11.18
N CYS A 107 -12.70 7.28 -12.25
CA CYS A 107 -11.24 7.18 -12.15
C CYS A 107 -10.58 8.32 -12.94
N ARG A 108 -9.74 9.11 -12.27
CA ARG A 108 -9.04 10.24 -12.87
C ARG A 108 -7.56 10.14 -12.56
N ILE A 109 -6.72 10.12 -13.59
CA ILE A 109 -5.27 10.19 -13.45
C ILE A 109 -4.83 11.59 -13.86
N VAL A 110 -4.09 12.26 -12.99
CA VAL A 110 -3.55 13.60 -13.20
C VAL A 110 -2.05 13.60 -12.95
N SER A 111 -1.35 14.60 -13.49
CA SER A 111 0.06 14.80 -13.15
C SER A 111 0.18 15.29 -11.71
N LEU A 112 1.12 14.71 -10.95
CA LEU A 112 1.45 15.13 -9.59
C LEU A 112 1.85 16.60 -9.55
N LYS A 113 2.68 17.05 -10.50
CA LYS A 113 3.06 18.46 -10.66
C LYS A 113 1.86 19.41 -10.87
N LYS A 114 0.82 18.95 -11.58
CA LYS A 114 -0.40 19.75 -11.75
C LYS A 114 -1.23 19.79 -10.47
N LEU A 115 -1.26 18.68 -9.72
CA LEU A 115 -1.99 18.61 -8.46
C LEU A 115 -1.35 19.49 -7.38
N THR A 116 -0.02 19.47 -7.24
CA THR A 116 0.70 20.28 -6.25
C THR A 116 0.48 21.78 -6.44
N ASN A 117 0.24 22.24 -7.68
CA ASN A 117 -0.13 23.63 -7.98
C ASN A 117 -1.52 24.04 -7.47
N ILE A 118 -2.45 23.10 -7.30
CA ILE A 118 -3.86 23.37 -6.91
C ILE A 118 -4.24 22.80 -5.54
N CYS A 119 -3.34 22.03 -4.94
CA CYS A 119 -3.49 21.37 -3.66
C CYS A 119 -2.09 21.22 -3.05
N PRO A 120 -1.73 22.02 -2.03
CA PRO A 120 -0.48 21.81 -1.30
C PRO A 120 -0.60 20.50 -0.52
N LEU A 121 -0.13 19.40 -1.13
CA LEU A 121 -0.25 18.05 -0.58
C LEU A 121 0.45 17.92 0.78
N GLU A 122 1.42 18.78 1.07
CA GLU A 122 2.11 18.86 2.35
C GLU A 122 1.15 19.04 3.54
N ASP A 123 0.04 19.77 3.40
CA ASP A 123 -0.95 19.88 4.49
C ASP A 123 -1.60 18.54 4.81
N CYS A 124 -1.92 17.79 3.75
CA CYS A 124 -2.61 16.52 3.86
C CYS A 124 -1.62 15.42 4.32
N LEU A 125 -0.40 15.46 3.77
CA LEU A 125 0.62 14.43 3.88
C LEU A 125 1.76 14.79 4.85
N LEU A 126 1.63 15.82 5.67
CA LEU A 126 2.72 16.37 6.51
C LEU A 126 3.52 15.32 7.29
N PHE A 127 2.83 14.32 7.86
CA PHE A 127 3.48 13.23 8.58
C PHE A 127 4.25 12.29 7.66
N TRP A 128 3.71 12.04 6.48
CA TRP A 128 4.40 11.26 5.46
C TRP A 128 5.60 12.02 4.88
N SER A 129 5.48 13.32 4.57
CA SER A 129 6.60 14.10 4.02
C SER A 129 7.78 14.19 4.99
N ASN A 130 7.51 14.37 6.29
CA ASN A 130 8.56 14.41 7.31
C ASN A 130 9.20 13.03 7.56
N TYR A 131 8.42 11.97 7.40
CA TYR A 131 8.88 10.60 7.64
C TYR A 131 9.62 9.99 6.43
N MET A 132 9.16 10.30 5.22
CA MET A 132 9.70 9.76 3.97
C MET A 132 11.10 10.27 3.63
N SER A 133 11.61 11.29 4.36
CA SER A 133 12.98 11.84 4.45
C SER A 133 13.82 12.04 3.16
N THR A 134 13.36 11.60 2.00
CA THR A 134 14.17 11.42 0.79
C THR A 134 13.43 11.82 -0.49
N GLN A 135 12.13 12.07 -0.45
CA GLN A 135 11.36 12.37 -1.66
C GLN A 135 10.41 13.55 -1.46
N ASN A 136 10.76 14.65 -2.10
CA ASN A 136 9.95 15.85 -2.12
C ASN A 136 8.82 15.69 -3.15
N ILE A 137 7.65 15.25 -2.70
CA ILE A 137 6.43 15.12 -3.52
C ILE A 137 6.15 16.42 -4.30
N ASN A 138 6.58 17.58 -3.77
CA ASN A 138 6.37 18.88 -4.38
C ASN A 138 7.16 19.10 -5.68
N ASP A 139 8.22 18.32 -5.93
CA ASP A 139 9.00 18.39 -7.18
C ASP A 139 8.25 17.75 -8.37
N GLY A 140 7.04 17.23 -8.11
CA GLY A 140 6.18 16.64 -9.12
C GLY A 140 6.54 15.19 -9.45
N HIS A 141 7.42 14.59 -8.66
CA HIS A 141 7.80 13.19 -8.77
C HIS A 141 7.94 12.54 -7.38
N PHE A 142 7.40 11.34 -7.24
CA PHE A 142 7.45 10.51 -6.05
C PHE A 142 7.91 9.11 -6.46
N ALA A 143 9.21 8.82 -6.34
CA ALA A 143 9.85 7.53 -6.65
C ALA A 143 9.49 6.43 -5.61
N ALA A 144 8.21 6.25 -5.38
CA ALA A 144 7.60 5.22 -4.54
C ALA A 144 6.09 5.17 -4.84
N THR A 145 5.32 4.45 -4.04
CA THR A 145 3.86 4.41 -4.15
C THR A 145 3.20 4.64 -2.79
N LEU A 146 2.29 5.61 -2.74
CA LEU A 146 1.44 5.91 -1.59
C LEU A 146 -0.03 5.70 -1.97
N PHE A 147 -0.71 4.85 -1.22
CA PHE A 147 -2.16 4.73 -1.23
C PHE A 147 -2.74 5.49 -0.04
N TRP A 148 -3.81 6.23 -0.28
CA TRP A 148 -4.57 6.93 0.75
C TRP A 148 -6.03 6.49 0.67
N PHE A 149 -6.51 5.88 1.76
CA PHE A 149 -7.87 5.37 1.89
C PHE A 149 -8.57 6.10 3.04
N PRO A 150 -9.32 7.19 2.78
CA PRO A 150 -10.13 7.84 3.79
C PRO A 150 -11.12 6.83 4.38
N LEU A 151 -11.17 6.68 5.69
CA LEU A 151 -12.08 5.72 6.32
C LEU A 151 -13.53 6.15 6.08
N ARG A 152 -14.42 5.19 5.82
CA ARG A 152 -15.85 5.46 5.69
C ARG A 152 -16.42 5.87 7.05
N GLU A 153 -16.92 7.10 7.14
CA GLU A 153 -17.48 7.68 8.37
C GLU A 153 -19.02 7.57 8.45
N SER A 154 -19.69 7.37 7.31
CA SER A 154 -21.13 7.14 7.22
C SER A 154 -21.43 6.09 6.14
N PRO A 155 -22.53 5.33 6.24
CA PRO A 155 -22.96 4.41 5.19
C PRO A 155 -22.98 5.07 3.81
N SER A 156 -22.64 4.30 2.78
CA SER A 156 -22.59 4.77 1.39
C SER A 156 -23.27 3.77 0.46
N LYS A 157 -23.40 4.12 -0.82
CA LYS A 157 -23.90 3.20 -1.85
C LYS A 157 -22.99 1.98 -2.08
N ILE A 158 -21.74 2.04 -1.61
CA ILE A 158 -20.74 0.98 -1.79
C ILE A 158 -20.82 -0.01 -0.63
N SER A 159 -20.99 0.47 0.61
CA SER A 159 -21.10 -0.36 1.80
C SER A 159 -21.71 0.41 2.97
N ASP A 160 -22.49 -0.30 3.79
CA ASP A 160 -23.03 0.23 5.05
C ASP A 160 -22.00 0.20 6.20
N THR A 161 -20.84 -0.44 5.99
CA THR A 161 -19.84 -0.62 7.04
C THR A 161 -19.04 0.66 7.26
N VAL A 162 -19.27 1.32 8.39
CA VAL A 162 -18.46 2.44 8.90
C VAL A 162 -17.21 1.89 9.57
N TYR A 163 -16.04 2.38 9.16
CA TYR A 163 -14.75 1.84 9.59
C TYR A 163 -14.15 2.71 10.70
N SER A 164 -14.41 2.34 11.95
CA SER A 164 -13.93 3.06 13.14
C SER A 164 -12.47 2.73 13.49
N HIS A 165 -11.91 3.51 14.43
CA HIS A 165 -10.58 3.27 14.99
C HIS A 165 -10.39 1.82 15.50
N SER A 166 -11.41 1.26 16.17
CA SER A 166 -11.34 -0.12 16.70
C SER A 166 -11.35 -1.19 15.62
N HIS A 167 -11.89 -0.90 14.43
CA HIS A 167 -11.77 -1.80 13.28
C HIS A 167 -10.33 -1.84 12.77
N VAL A 168 -9.67 -0.69 12.61
CA VAL A 168 -8.26 -0.62 12.17
C VAL A 168 -7.34 -1.27 13.20
N THR A 169 -7.56 -1.04 14.49
CA THR A 169 -6.78 -1.69 15.56
C THR A 169 -6.88 -3.21 15.50
N ARG A 170 -8.09 -3.75 15.31
CA ARG A 170 -8.28 -5.20 15.14
C ARG A 170 -7.63 -5.73 13.87
N LEU A 171 -7.73 -5.01 12.76
CA LEU A 171 -7.05 -5.35 11.51
C LEU A 171 -5.53 -5.46 11.72
N PHE A 172 -4.93 -4.50 12.42
CA PHE A 172 -3.49 -4.50 12.69
C PHE A 172 -3.09 -5.61 13.66
N GLN A 173 -3.91 -5.92 14.65
CA GLN A 173 -3.67 -7.03 15.56
C GLN A 173 -3.70 -8.36 14.81
N SER A 174 -4.73 -8.61 13.99
CA SER A 174 -4.85 -9.83 13.20
C SER A 174 -3.73 -9.96 12.18
N PHE A 175 -3.46 -8.91 11.40
CA PHE A 175 -2.39 -8.95 10.40
C PHE A 175 -1.01 -9.03 11.05
N GLY A 176 -0.80 -8.41 12.20
CA GLY A 176 0.45 -8.47 12.94
C GLY A 176 0.84 -9.89 13.35
N VAL A 177 -0.11 -10.77 13.66
CA VAL A 177 0.16 -12.19 13.96
C VAL A 177 0.66 -12.94 12.73
N GLU A 178 0.13 -12.61 11.55
CA GLU A 178 0.44 -13.29 10.29
C GLU A 178 1.64 -12.69 9.54
N ALA A 179 2.05 -11.46 9.89
CA ALA A 179 3.10 -10.72 9.16
C ALA A 179 4.46 -11.46 9.08
N PRO A 180 4.96 -12.13 10.14
CA PRO A 180 6.19 -12.93 10.06
C PRO A 180 6.08 -14.08 9.06
N VAL A 181 4.95 -14.80 9.10
CA VAL A 181 4.66 -15.90 8.17
C VAL A 181 4.49 -15.37 6.75
N CYS A 182 3.90 -14.18 6.57
CA CYS A 182 3.79 -13.58 5.25
C CYS A 182 5.17 -13.35 4.61
N LEU A 183 6.16 -12.84 5.36
CA LEU A 183 7.51 -12.59 4.82
C LEU A 183 8.24 -13.84 4.33
N THR A 184 7.85 -15.05 4.78
CA THR A 184 8.49 -16.30 4.33
C THR A 184 8.11 -16.66 2.89
N PHE A 185 6.89 -16.32 2.47
CA PHE A 185 6.36 -16.66 1.14
C PHE A 185 6.56 -15.57 0.09
N LEU A 186 7.09 -14.42 0.48
CA LEU A 186 7.33 -13.28 -0.41
C LEU A 186 8.75 -13.34 -0.96
N ASN A 187 8.97 -12.84 -2.18
CA ASN A 187 10.25 -12.92 -2.90
C ASN A 187 11.00 -11.58 -2.98
N SER A 188 10.40 -10.48 -2.53
CA SER A 188 10.93 -9.12 -2.63
C SER A 188 10.84 -8.41 -1.30
N LEU A 189 9.69 -8.51 -0.62
CA LEU A 189 9.47 -7.86 0.66
C LEU A 189 10.42 -8.39 1.73
N GLU A 190 11.02 -7.45 2.42
CA GLU A 190 11.99 -7.65 3.50
C GLU A 190 11.48 -7.06 4.80
N LYS A 191 10.66 -5.99 4.72
CA LYS A 191 10.16 -5.27 5.88
C LYS A 191 8.69 -4.89 5.74
N ILE A 192 7.93 -5.11 6.81
CA ILE A 192 6.54 -4.70 6.97
C ILE A 192 6.43 -3.92 8.27
N CYS A 193 5.91 -2.69 8.22
CA CYS A 193 5.74 -1.86 9.41
C CYS A 193 4.30 -1.37 9.54
N LEU A 194 3.68 -1.63 10.70
CA LEU A 194 2.36 -1.16 11.08
C LEU A 194 2.50 -0.01 12.06
N LYS A 195 1.88 1.13 11.73
CA LYS A 195 2.10 2.40 12.41
C LYS A 195 0.81 3.13 12.66
N ARG A 196 0.79 4.02 13.64
CA ARG A 196 -0.35 4.88 13.94
C ARG A 196 0.10 6.27 14.34
N ILE A 197 -0.65 7.29 13.93
CA ILE A 197 -0.48 8.62 14.51
C ILE A 197 -1.04 8.63 15.93
N ASN A 198 -0.22 9.04 16.89
CA ASN A 198 -0.61 9.07 18.31
C ASN A 198 -1.81 10.00 18.56
N GLU A 199 -2.39 9.90 19.75
CA GLU A 199 -3.60 10.65 20.13
C GLU A 199 -3.40 12.17 20.07
N ASN A 200 -2.18 12.64 20.36
CA ASN A 200 -1.81 14.06 20.32
C ASN A 200 -1.49 14.56 18.90
N HIS A 201 -1.54 13.68 17.89
CA HIS A 201 -1.25 13.98 16.50
C HIS A 201 0.08 14.69 16.26
N ASN A 202 1.10 14.33 17.03
CA ASN A 202 2.43 14.94 16.98
C ASN A 202 3.55 13.93 16.69
N ASN A 203 3.26 12.62 16.75
CA ASN A 203 4.25 11.59 16.46
C ASN A 203 3.60 10.33 15.87
N ILE A 204 4.41 9.50 15.23
CA ILE A 204 4.04 8.18 14.73
C ILE A 204 4.53 7.12 15.72
N GLU A 205 3.62 6.26 16.16
CA GLU A 205 3.90 5.08 16.96
C GLU A 205 4.03 3.86 16.05
N ILE A 206 5.11 3.09 16.23
CA ILE A 206 5.26 1.78 15.61
C ILE A 206 4.46 0.77 16.45
N ILE A 207 3.43 0.19 15.85
CA ILE A 207 2.58 -0.82 16.48
C ILE A 207 3.23 -2.19 16.37
N HIS A 208 3.71 -2.53 15.18
CA HIS A 208 4.41 -3.78 14.92
C HIS A 208 5.34 -3.59 13.73
N GLU A 209 6.59 -4.02 13.86
CA GLU A 209 7.55 -4.08 12.78
C GLU A 209 8.02 -5.51 12.61
N VAL A 210 8.06 -5.98 11.36
CA VAL A 210 8.55 -7.31 11.02
C VAL A 210 9.57 -7.15 9.89
N GLU A 211 10.77 -7.68 10.09
CA GLU A 211 11.90 -7.48 9.19
C GLU A 211 12.77 -8.73 9.07
N LEU A 212 13.25 -9.01 7.85
CA LEU A 212 14.36 -9.92 7.64
C LEU A 212 15.66 -9.25 8.11
N ILE A 213 16.37 -9.89 9.03
CA ILE A 213 17.57 -9.30 9.63
C ILE A 213 18.85 -10.05 9.24
N SER A 214 19.99 -9.39 9.45
CA SER A 214 21.30 -10.02 9.25
C SER A 214 21.51 -11.21 10.21
N PRO A 215 22.34 -12.21 9.84
CA PRO A 215 23.22 -12.27 8.66
C PRO A 215 22.59 -12.87 7.40
N CYS A 216 21.35 -13.36 7.43
CA CYS A 216 20.77 -14.12 6.31
C CYS A 216 20.42 -13.25 5.09
N MET A 217 20.27 -11.93 5.26
CA MET A 217 19.80 -11.00 4.22
C MET A 217 20.45 -11.21 2.85
N THR A 218 21.79 -11.23 2.79
CA THR A 218 22.52 -11.39 1.52
C THR A 218 22.22 -12.73 0.85
N GLU A 219 22.16 -13.81 1.62
CA GLU A 219 21.83 -15.13 1.09
C GLU A 219 20.38 -15.19 0.62
N VAL A 220 19.43 -14.73 1.44
CA VAL A 220 18.00 -14.69 1.13
C VAL A 220 17.75 -13.89 -0.15
N GLN A 221 18.33 -12.70 -0.28
CA GLN A 221 18.24 -11.88 -1.48
C GLN A 221 18.82 -12.58 -2.70
N GLN A 222 19.99 -13.22 -2.56
CA GLN A 222 20.60 -13.96 -3.67
C GLN A 222 19.73 -15.13 -4.13
N LYS A 223 19.24 -15.95 -3.19
CA LYS A 223 18.38 -17.10 -3.45
C LYS A 223 17.07 -16.69 -4.11
N ARG A 224 16.42 -15.64 -3.61
CA ARG A 224 15.21 -15.04 -4.21
C ARG A 224 15.46 -14.54 -5.63
N ARG A 225 16.59 -13.85 -5.88
CA ARG A 225 16.97 -13.40 -7.23
C ARG A 225 17.18 -14.57 -8.19
N ASP A 226 17.92 -15.58 -7.77
CA ASP A 226 18.18 -16.77 -8.59
C ASP A 226 16.89 -17.52 -8.91
N PHE A 227 15.98 -17.62 -7.94
CA PHE A 227 14.66 -18.22 -8.14
C PHE A 227 13.83 -17.44 -9.17
N LYS A 228 13.73 -16.11 -9.04
CA LYS A 228 13.03 -15.26 -10.02
C LYS A 228 13.63 -15.38 -11.42
N GLN A 229 14.96 -15.39 -11.54
CA GLN A 229 15.62 -15.55 -12.84
C GLN A 229 15.32 -16.90 -13.50
N LYS A 230 15.23 -17.98 -12.72
CA LYS A 230 14.80 -19.29 -13.23
C LYS A 230 13.36 -19.23 -13.76
N LEU A 231 12.44 -18.60 -13.03
CA LEU A 231 11.06 -18.42 -13.46
C LEU A 231 10.94 -17.59 -14.74
N LEU A 232 11.70 -16.50 -14.87
CA LEU A 232 11.67 -15.65 -16.08
C LEU A 232 12.21 -16.35 -17.33
N LYS A 233 13.09 -17.35 -17.17
CA LYS A 233 13.56 -18.18 -18.30
C LYS A 233 12.51 -19.19 -18.76
N CYS A 234 11.50 -19.48 -17.95
CA CYS A 234 10.36 -20.27 -18.36
C CYS A 234 9.41 -19.38 -19.17
N ASN A 235 9.24 -19.64 -20.47
CA ASN A 235 8.24 -18.98 -21.30
C ASN A 235 6.81 -19.47 -20.95
N GLY A 236 6.35 -19.17 -19.73
CA GLY A 236 5.07 -19.63 -19.19
C GLY A 236 5.26 -20.59 -18.00
N ILE A 237 4.43 -21.61 -17.92
CA ILE A 237 4.44 -22.56 -16.80
C ILE A 237 5.72 -23.41 -16.86
N PRO A 238 6.52 -23.50 -15.78
CA PRO A 238 7.71 -24.34 -15.76
C PRO A 238 7.38 -25.79 -16.08
N SER A 239 8.10 -26.39 -17.03
CA SER A 239 7.94 -27.81 -17.38
C SER A 239 8.49 -28.77 -16.31
N GLN A 240 9.26 -28.25 -15.34
CA GLN A 240 9.82 -28.97 -14.21
C GLN A 240 9.67 -28.14 -12.94
N THR A 241 9.56 -28.83 -11.80
CA THR A 241 9.51 -28.20 -10.48
C THR A 241 10.76 -27.35 -10.25
N THR A 242 10.56 -26.06 -9.98
CA THR A 242 11.64 -25.16 -9.58
C THR A 242 11.54 -24.95 -8.07
N THR A 243 12.62 -25.25 -7.35
CA THR A 243 12.68 -25.09 -5.89
C THR A 243 13.76 -24.09 -5.49
N CYS A 244 13.54 -23.46 -4.33
CA CYS A 244 14.46 -22.55 -3.69
C CYS A 244 14.37 -22.80 -2.18
N TYR A 245 15.51 -23.03 -1.54
CA TYR A 245 15.59 -23.28 -0.11
C TYR A 245 16.61 -22.34 0.53
N TYR A 246 16.24 -21.73 1.65
CA TYR A 246 17.10 -20.88 2.45
C TYR A 246 16.60 -20.76 3.89
N GLU A 247 17.53 -20.43 4.79
CA GLU A 247 17.19 -20.05 6.15
C GLU A 247 17.05 -18.53 6.23
N ALA A 248 16.03 -18.07 6.95
CA ALA A 248 15.75 -16.65 7.15
C ALA A 248 15.52 -16.37 8.63
N THR A 249 16.21 -15.35 9.16
CA THR A 249 15.93 -14.82 10.49
C THR A 249 14.99 -13.64 10.35
N ILE A 250 13.79 -13.77 10.92
CA ILE A 250 12.77 -12.73 10.96
C ILE A 250 12.70 -12.17 12.37
N GLN A 251 12.87 -10.86 12.49
CA GLN A 251 12.66 -10.13 13.73
C GLN A 251 11.27 -9.50 13.73
N SER A 252 10.57 -9.61 14.86
CA SER A 252 9.28 -8.98 15.12
C SER A 252 9.39 -8.07 16.35
N VAL A 253 9.11 -6.79 16.18
CA VAL A 253 9.17 -5.76 17.24
C VAL A 253 7.78 -5.21 17.49
N LYS A 254 7.24 -5.45 18.69
CA LYS A 254 5.90 -5.00 19.11
C LYS A 254 5.98 -4.27 20.45
N GLY A 255 5.89 -2.95 20.42
CA GLY A 255 6.13 -2.12 21.60
C GLY A 255 7.57 -2.31 22.10
N ASN A 256 7.73 -2.79 23.34
CA ASN A 256 9.04 -3.09 23.94
C ASN A 256 9.46 -4.55 23.78
N SER A 257 8.65 -5.39 23.12
CA SER A 257 8.96 -6.80 22.89
C SER A 257 9.66 -6.95 21.55
N THR A 258 10.76 -7.70 21.55
CA THR A 258 11.45 -8.15 20.34
C THR A 258 11.53 -9.66 20.36
N GLU A 259 11.09 -10.29 19.27
CA GLU A 259 11.16 -11.73 19.05
C GLU A 259 11.90 -12.01 17.74
N GLU A 260 12.76 -13.02 17.74
CA GLU A 260 13.46 -13.48 16.54
C GLU A 260 13.11 -14.93 16.27
N GLN A 261 12.77 -15.21 15.02
CA GLN A 261 12.38 -16.54 14.56
C GLN A 261 13.26 -16.93 13.38
N ILE A 262 13.86 -18.12 13.47
CA ILE A 262 14.57 -18.73 12.36
C ILE A 262 13.56 -19.58 11.58
N MET A 263 13.37 -19.24 10.31
CA MET A 263 12.45 -19.89 9.40
C MET A 263 13.24 -20.64 8.33
N HIS A 264 12.93 -21.91 8.14
CA HIS A 264 13.44 -22.71 7.02
C HIS A 264 12.41 -22.68 5.89
N ILE A 265 12.76 -22.04 4.78
CA ILE A 265 11.90 -21.79 3.61
C ILE A 265 12.35 -22.69 2.46
#